data_AF-A0A371PFT1-F1
#
_entry.id   AF-A0A371PFT1-F1
#
_cell.length_a   1.000
_cell.length_b   1.000
_cell.length_c   1.000
_cell.angle_alpha   90.00
_cell.angle_beta   90.00
_cell.angle_gamma   90.00
#
_symmetry.space_group_name_H-M   'P 1'
#
loop_
_entity.id
_entity.type
_entity.pdbx_description
1 polymer ?
#
loop_
_entity_poly.entity_id
_entity_poly.type
_entity_poly.pdbx_seq_one_letter_code
_entity_poly.pdbx_strand_id
1 'polypeptide(L)'
;MDLLIRGIPAKALFYHSDSNEAYDVFVSIEHGWPDAPRYCRRYGDENILEVERCDYEFIHYVHDRTLKRYFVEKMIMDTESEIQLYEKEIMHCPIIHLAQRWSETDRDKWWTQLYPSRFELLRLNKQRALRRLKRYLKLRKEC
;
A
#
# COMPACT_ATOMS: atom_id res chain seq x y z
N MET A 1 -1.94 -11.06 19.50
CA MET A 1 -3.12 -10.40 20.09
C MET A 1 -3.83 -9.70 18.96
N ASP A 2 -5.13 -9.93 18.78
CA ASP A 2 -5.88 -9.31 17.70
C ASP A 2 -6.71 -8.15 18.24
N LEU A 3 -6.57 -6.99 17.61
CA LEU A 3 -7.35 -5.80 17.86
C LEU A 3 -8.53 -5.76 16.91
N LEU A 4 -9.70 -5.47 17.46
CA LEU A 4 -10.92 -5.29 16.69
C LEU A 4 -11.17 -3.80 16.50
N ILE A 5 -11.15 -3.33 15.26
CA ILE A 5 -11.52 -1.96 14.90
C ILE A 5 -12.88 -2.01 14.20
N ARG A 6 -13.87 -1.31 14.75
CA ARG A 6 -15.26 -1.39 14.30
C ARG A 6 -15.66 -0.18 13.49
N GLY A 7 -16.70 -0.35 12.68
CA GLY A 7 -17.34 0.77 11.97
C GLY A 7 -16.54 1.28 10.77
N ILE A 8 -15.69 0.43 10.19
CA ILE A 8 -14.86 0.80 9.05
C ILE A 8 -15.70 0.72 7.78
N PRO A 9 -15.81 1.80 6.99
CA PRO A 9 -16.61 1.77 5.77
C PRO A 9 -15.91 0.95 4.69
N ALA A 10 -16.71 0.30 3.83
CA ALA A 10 -16.22 -0.54 2.73
C ALA A 10 -15.14 0.14 1.85
N LYS A 11 -15.32 1.44 1.56
CA LYS A 11 -14.38 2.25 0.77
C LYS A 11 -12.97 2.38 1.35
N ALA A 12 -12.79 2.06 2.64
CA ALA A 12 -11.50 2.07 3.31
C ALA A 12 -10.81 0.68 3.30
N LEU A 13 -11.50 -0.34 2.77
CA LEU A 13 -11.06 -1.74 2.79
C LEU A 13 -11.01 -2.37 1.40
N PHE A 14 -11.84 -1.90 0.46
CA PHE A 14 -11.98 -2.48 -0.87
C PHE A 14 -11.86 -1.39 -1.93
N TYR A 15 -11.13 -1.68 -3.01
CA TYR A 15 -11.05 -0.78 -4.15
C TYR A 15 -12.42 -0.65 -4.81
N HIS A 16 -12.80 0.58 -5.18
CA HIS A 16 -14.02 0.87 -5.93
C HIS A 16 -15.34 0.44 -5.27
N SER A 17 -15.37 0.25 -3.95
CA SER A 17 -16.61 -0.03 -3.23
C SER A 17 -17.35 1.27 -2.84
N ASP A 18 -18.49 1.53 -3.48
CA ASP A 18 -19.44 2.58 -3.11
C ASP A 18 -20.44 2.13 -2.03
N SER A 19 -20.23 0.94 -1.46
CA SER A 19 -21.08 0.41 -0.39
C SER A 19 -20.98 1.26 0.88
N ASN A 20 -22.15 1.58 1.44
CA ASN A 20 -22.28 2.24 2.75
C ASN A 20 -22.17 1.24 3.92
N GLU A 21 -21.81 -0.01 3.64
CA GLU A 21 -21.65 -1.04 4.67
C GLU A 21 -20.46 -0.76 5.57
N ALA A 22 -20.63 -1.12 6.85
CA ALA A 22 -19.62 -1.00 7.88
C ALA A 22 -19.08 -2.39 8.26
N TYR A 23 -17.78 -2.44 8.50
CA TYR A 23 -17.03 -3.65 8.77
C TYR A 23 -16.29 -3.56 10.10
N ASP A 24 -16.18 -4.72 10.72
CA ASP A 24 -15.29 -5.00 11.82
C ASP A 24 -13.99 -5.55 11.23
N VAL A 25 -12.86 -4.91 11.52
CA VAL A 25 -11.54 -5.26 10.97
C VAL A 25 -10.67 -5.83 12.08
N PHE A 26 -10.06 -6.98 11.79
CA PHE A 26 -9.16 -7.66 12.70
C PHE A 26 -7.72 -7.31 12.35
N VAL A 27 -7.01 -6.73 13.32
CA VAL A 27 -5.61 -6.33 13.19
C VAL A 27 -4.78 -7.14 14.17
N SER A 28 -3.92 -7.99 13.66
CA SER A 28 -2.97 -8.73 14.48
C SER A 28 -1.82 -7.82 14.92
N ILE A 29 -1.43 -7.89 16.19
CA ILE A 29 -0.20 -7.27 16.68
C ILE A 29 0.89 -8.34 16.76
N GLU A 30 1.96 -8.14 16.02
CA GLU A 30 3.15 -8.98 16.04
C GLU A 30 4.36 -8.16 16.51
N HIS A 31 5.10 -8.66 17.51
CA HIS A 31 6.29 -7.99 18.05
C HIS A 31 6.05 -6.52 18.47
N GLY A 32 4.83 -6.18 18.92
CA GLY A 32 4.45 -4.83 19.32
C GLY A 32 4.04 -3.91 18.16
N TRP A 33 4.04 -4.39 16.91
CA TRP A 33 3.62 -3.63 15.74
C TRP A 33 2.30 -4.16 15.18
N PRO A 34 1.35 -3.29 14.81
CA PRO A 34 0.16 -3.72 14.11
C PRO A 34 0.54 -4.24 12.72
N ASP A 35 -0.04 -5.37 12.30
CA ASP A 35 0.02 -5.81 10.92
C ASP A 35 -1.04 -5.11 10.05
N ALA A 36 -0.80 -5.07 8.75
CA ALA A 36 -1.78 -4.54 7.82
C ALA A 36 -3.11 -5.30 7.97
N PRO A 37 -4.27 -4.63 7.90
CA PRO A 37 -5.56 -5.29 7.97
C PRO A 37 -5.67 -6.34 6.84
N ARG A 38 -5.82 -7.61 7.22
CA ARG A 38 -5.97 -8.73 6.27
C ARG A 38 -7.39 -9.23 6.18
N TYR A 39 -8.11 -9.21 7.30
CA TYR A 39 -9.43 -9.79 7.38
C TYR A 39 -10.41 -8.81 8.02
N CYS A 40 -11.62 -8.80 7.49
CA CYS A 40 -12.75 -8.08 8.05
C CYS A 40 -13.99 -8.95 8.04
N ARG A 41 -15.02 -8.52 8.76
CA ARG A 41 -16.37 -9.08 8.65
C ARG A 41 -17.35 -7.93 8.57
N ARG A 42 -18.44 -8.12 7.84
CA ARG A 42 -19.54 -7.15 7.84
C ARG A 42 -20.14 -7.08 9.25
N TYR A 43 -20.56 -5.89 9.67
CA TYR A 43 -21.20 -5.74 10.97
C TYR A 43 -22.47 -6.61 11.07
N GLY A 44 -22.51 -7.49 12.08
CA GLY A 44 -23.62 -8.44 12.28
C GLY A 44 -23.56 -9.70 11.40
N ASP A 45 -22.46 -9.92 10.69
CA ASP A 45 -22.20 -11.15 9.91
C ASP A 45 -21.04 -11.95 10.55
N GLU A 46 -21.06 -13.27 10.38
CA GLU A 46 -20.00 -14.19 10.80
C GLU A 46 -19.00 -14.47 9.66
N ASN A 47 -19.36 -14.14 8.42
CA ASN A 47 -18.50 -14.36 7.25
C ASN A 47 -17.28 -13.43 7.28
N ILE A 48 -16.09 -14.06 7.27
CA ILE A 48 -14.80 -13.38 7.19
C ILE A 48 -14.44 -13.16 5.72
N LEU A 49 -14.07 -11.93 5.39
CA LEU A 49 -13.65 -11.48 4.08
C LEU A 49 -12.19 -11.03 4.13
N GLU A 50 -11.46 -11.25 3.04
CA GLU A 50 -10.11 -10.74 2.87
C GLU A 50 -10.15 -9.28 2.38
N VAL A 51 -9.29 -8.43 2.95
CA VAL A 51 -9.23 -6.99 2.68
C VAL A 51 -8.26 -6.70 1.54
N GLU A 52 -8.64 -5.81 0.62
CA GLU A 52 -7.75 -5.30 -0.43
C GLU A 52 -6.86 -4.19 0.12
N ARG A 53 -5.91 -4.55 1.00
CA ARG A 53 -4.85 -3.71 1.62
C ARG A 53 -4.83 -2.22 1.21
N CYS A 54 -5.70 -1.42 1.83
CA CYS A 54 -5.86 0.01 1.58
C CYS A 54 -5.46 0.82 2.83
N ASP A 55 -4.22 0.63 3.30
CA ASP A 55 -3.76 1.07 4.63
C ASP A 55 -3.91 2.59 4.86
N TYR A 56 -3.75 3.39 3.81
CA TYR A 56 -3.87 4.85 3.92
C TYR A 56 -5.30 5.33 4.15
N GLU A 57 -6.28 4.71 3.53
CA GLU A 57 -7.69 5.03 3.71
C GLU A 57 -8.17 4.51 5.06
N PHE A 58 -7.74 3.31 5.43
CA PHE A 58 -8.03 2.66 6.71
C PHE A 58 -7.55 3.50 7.92
N ILE A 59 -6.34 4.05 7.88
CA ILE A 59 -5.74 4.75 9.02
C ILE A 59 -6.54 5.97 9.51
N HIS A 60 -7.37 6.54 8.63
CA HIS A 60 -8.24 7.67 8.99
C HIS A 60 -9.38 7.28 9.94
N TYR A 61 -9.71 5.99 10.02
CA TYR A 61 -10.75 5.44 10.87
C TYR A 61 -10.20 4.80 12.15
N VAL A 62 -8.87 4.75 12.32
CA VAL A 62 -8.24 4.32 13.56
C VAL A 62 -8.25 5.49 14.54
N HIS A 63 -9.15 5.42 15.53
CA HIS A 63 -9.33 6.49 16.53
C HIS A 63 -8.35 6.40 17.72
N ASP A 64 -7.83 5.21 18.01
CA ASP A 64 -6.78 5.05 19.02
C ASP A 64 -5.48 5.70 18.51
N ARG A 65 -5.03 6.75 19.20
CA ARG A 65 -3.85 7.55 18.79
C ARG A 65 -2.56 6.72 18.81
N THR A 66 -2.42 5.84 19.79
CA THR A 66 -1.23 5.00 19.94
C THR A 66 -1.15 4.00 18.79
N LEU A 67 -2.26 3.30 18.53
CA LEU A 67 -2.36 2.36 17.42
C LEU A 67 -2.16 3.05 16.07
N LYS A 68 -2.81 4.20 15.87
CA LYS A 68 -2.68 5.01 14.67
C LYS A 68 -1.22 5.41 14.42
N ARG A 69 -0.52 5.86 15.47
CA ARG A 69 0.89 6.20 15.39
C ARG A 69 1.75 5.01 14.96
N TYR A 70 1.54 3.83 15.55
CA TYR A 70 2.29 2.62 15.16
C TYR A 70 2.06 2.22 13.71
N PHE A 71 0.81 2.28 13.23
CA PHE A 71 0.51 2.03 11.82
C PHE A 71 1.24 3.03 10.90
N VAL A 72 1.19 4.32 11.21
CA VAL A 72 1.86 5.35 10.41
C VAL A 72 3.39 5.14 10.42
N GLU A 73 3.97 4.80 11.57
CA GLU A 73 5.40 4.50 11.68
C GLU A 73 5.79 3.27 10.84
N LYS A 74 4.99 2.19 10.88
CA LYS A 74 5.20 1.01 10.03
C LYS A 74 5.09 1.35 8.54
N MET A 75 4.05 2.08 8.13
CA MET A 75 3.88 2.52 6.75
C MET A 75 5.08 3.35 6.25
N ILE A 76 5.66 4.18 7.11
CA ILE A 76 6.88 4.94 6.80
C ILE A 76 8.06 3.98 6.60
N MET A 77 8.32 3.08 7.55
CA MET A 77 9.43 2.11 7.49
C MET A 77 9.34 1.22 6.24
N ASP A 78 8.15 0.72 5.92
CA ASP A 78 7.93 -0.13 4.75
C ASP A 78 8.17 0.66 3.45
N THR A 79 7.71 1.92 3.39
CA THR A 79 7.91 2.78 2.21
C THR A 79 9.36 3.20 2.04
N GLU A 80 10.09 3.48 3.12
CA GLU A 80 11.52 3.77 3.07
C GLU A 80 12.32 2.55 2.57
N SER A 81 11.97 1.36 3.07
CA SER A 81 12.54 0.10 2.60
C SER A 81 12.27 -0.13 1.10
N GLU A 82 11.04 0.13 0.65
CA GLU A 82 10.65 0.05 -0.77
C GLU A 82 11.49 1.01 -1.65
N ILE A 83 11.68 2.26 -1.19
CA ILE A 83 12.51 3.25 -1.90
C ILE A 83 13.96 2.76 -2.01
N GLN A 84 14.53 2.23 -0.93
CA GLN A 84 15.89 1.69 -0.92
C GLN A 84 16.04 0.50 -1.88
N LEU A 85 15.03 -0.38 -1.95
CA LEU A 85 15.02 -1.49 -2.90
C LEU A 85 15.08 -0.98 -4.35
N TYR A 86 14.27 0.03 -4.70
CA TYR A 86 14.31 0.61 -6.04
C TYR A 86 15.64 1.31 -6.34
N GLU A 87 16.22 2.02 -5.37
CA GLU A 87 17.54 2.64 -5.53
C GLU A 87 18.63 1.60 -5.76
N LYS A 88 18.65 0.55 -4.94
CA LYS A 88 19.60 -0.55 -5.06
C LYS A 88 19.46 -1.22 -6.43
N GLU A 89 18.24 -1.49 -6.87
CA GLU A 89 18.00 -2.13 -8.15
C GLU A 89 18.44 -1.26 -9.33
N ILE A 90 18.15 0.05 -9.30
CA ILE A 90 18.63 0.98 -10.33
C ILE A 90 20.16 1.05 -10.37
N MET A 91 20.83 1.06 -9.23
CA MET A 91 22.30 1.21 -9.17
C MET A 91 23.06 -0.06 -9.55
N HIS A 92 22.52 -1.24 -9.26
CA HIS A 92 23.26 -2.51 -9.37
C HIS A 92 22.78 -3.39 -10.52
N CYS A 93 21.63 -3.11 -11.13
CA CYS A 93 21.14 -3.88 -12.27
C CYS A 93 21.95 -3.53 -13.53
N PRO A 94 22.41 -4.52 -14.32
CA PRO A 94 23.10 -4.25 -15.57
C PRO A 94 22.25 -3.43 -16.54
N ILE A 95 22.89 -2.53 -17.30
CA ILE A 95 22.21 -1.61 -18.23
C ILE A 95 21.29 -2.34 -19.21
N ILE A 96 21.68 -3.52 -19.67
CA ILE A 96 20.88 -4.34 -20.60
C ILE A 96 19.53 -4.74 -19.97
N HIS A 97 19.54 -5.13 -18.69
CA HIS A 97 18.32 -5.47 -17.96
C HIS A 97 17.47 -4.23 -17.62
N LEU A 98 18.12 -3.09 -17.37
CA LEU A 98 17.43 -1.82 -17.16
C LEU A 98 16.74 -1.32 -18.43
N ALA A 99 17.33 -1.56 -19.60
CA ALA A 99 16.76 -1.22 -20.90
C ALA A 99 15.65 -2.19 -21.36
N GLN A 100 15.53 -3.35 -20.73
CA GLN A 100 14.51 -4.35 -21.07
C GLN A 100 13.11 -3.78 -20.88
N ARG A 101 12.27 -3.94 -21.92
CA ARG A 101 10.86 -3.58 -21.89
C ARG A 101 10.01 -4.79 -21.53
N TRP A 102 8.79 -4.54 -21.06
CA TRP A 102 7.84 -5.58 -20.68
C TRP A 102 7.53 -6.56 -21.83
N SER A 103 7.51 -6.06 -23.06
CA SER A 103 7.26 -6.85 -24.26
C SER A 103 8.05 -6.27 -25.44
N GLU A 104 8.18 -7.07 -26.49
CA GLU A 104 8.82 -6.66 -27.73
C GLU A 104 8.01 -5.53 -28.40
N THR A 105 8.73 -4.64 -29.07
CA THR A 105 8.12 -3.57 -29.87
C THR A 105 7.73 -4.12 -31.23
N ASP A 106 6.48 -3.90 -31.61
CA ASP A 106 5.91 -4.28 -32.90
C ASP A 106 5.70 -3.00 -33.74
N ARG A 107 6.28 -2.98 -34.96
CA ARG A 107 6.24 -1.80 -35.84
C ARG A 107 4.83 -1.50 -36.35
N ASP A 108 3.97 -2.53 -36.45
CA ASP A 108 2.60 -2.38 -36.90
C ASP A 108 1.64 -1.96 -35.77
N LYS A 109 2.14 -1.96 -34.53
CA LYS A 109 1.39 -1.57 -33.33
C LYS A 109 2.11 -0.44 -32.58
N TRP A 110 1.82 0.79 -32.99
CA TRP A 110 2.46 2.00 -32.46
C TRP A 110 2.47 2.09 -30.92
N TRP A 111 1.43 1.58 -30.25
CA TRP A 111 1.33 1.61 -28.78
C TRP A 111 2.40 0.77 -28.08
N THR A 112 2.98 -0.24 -28.74
CA THR A 112 4.07 -1.05 -28.19
C THR A 112 5.37 -0.24 -28.03
N GLN A 113 5.51 0.85 -28.80
CA GLN A 113 6.63 1.79 -28.62
C GLN A 113 6.56 2.56 -27.30
N LEU A 114 5.38 2.61 -26.67
CA LEU A 114 5.15 3.24 -25.37
C LEU A 114 5.44 2.32 -24.19
N TYR A 115 5.80 1.05 -24.42
CA TYR A 115 6.11 0.14 -23.32
C TYR A 115 7.33 0.65 -22.54
N PRO A 116 7.16 0.89 -21.22
CA PRO A 116 8.24 1.42 -20.41
C PRO A 116 9.33 0.36 -20.26
N SER A 117 10.57 0.84 -20.24
CA SER A 117 11.71 0.07 -19.77
C SER A 117 11.60 -0.24 -18.28
N ARG A 118 12.32 -1.27 -17.82
CA ARG A 118 12.47 -1.57 -16.40
C ARG A 118 12.95 -0.36 -15.62
N PHE A 119 13.92 0.39 -16.16
CA PHE A 119 14.41 1.62 -15.53
C PHE A 119 13.30 2.66 -15.34
N GLU A 120 12.48 2.91 -16.36
CA GLU A 120 11.36 3.86 -16.26
C GLU A 120 10.34 3.41 -15.22
N LEU A 121 10.00 2.12 -15.17
CA LEU A 121 9.11 1.57 -14.15
C LEU A 121 9.67 1.74 -12.73
N LEU A 122 10.94 1.39 -12.51
CA LEU A 122 11.59 1.55 -11.20
C LEU A 122 11.62 3.02 -10.77
N ARG A 123 11.95 3.93 -11.69
CA ARG A 123 11.96 5.37 -11.43
C ARG A 123 10.57 5.90 -11.10
N LEU A 124 9.55 5.50 -11.85
CA LEU A 124 8.16 5.91 -11.61
C LEU A 124 7.63 5.37 -10.27
N ASN A 125 7.91 4.10 -9.96
CA ASN A 125 7.51 3.48 -8.70
C ASN A 125 8.21 4.13 -7.51
N LYS A 126 9.51 4.42 -7.62
CA LYS A 126 10.24 5.22 -6.62
C LYS A 126 9.60 6.59 -6.41
N GLN A 127 9.24 7.30 -7.47
CA GLN A 127 8.55 8.60 -7.34
C GLN A 127 7.18 8.47 -6.65
N ARG A 128 6.42 7.41 -6.94
CA ARG A 128 5.15 7.12 -6.26
C ARG A 128 5.36 6.80 -4.78
N ALA A 129 6.37 6.01 -4.45
CA ALA A 129 6.76 5.71 -3.06
C ALA A 129 7.18 6.97 -2.30
N LEU A 130 8.01 7.85 -2.89
CA LEU A 130 8.37 9.14 -2.29
C LEU A 130 7.15 10.03 -2.00
N ARG A 131 6.15 10.05 -2.90
CA ARG A 131 4.88 10.76 -2.67
C ARG A 131 4.07 10.14 -1.54
N ARG A 132 4.03 8.81 -1.42
CA ARG A 132 3.40 8.10 -0.28
C ARG A 132 4.12 8.46 1.03
N LEU A 133 5.45 8.35 1.07
CA LEU A 133 6.25 8.70 2.23
C LEU A 133 5.97 10.13 2.71
N LYS A 134 5.92 11.11 1.79
CA LYS A 134 5.58 12.50 2.14
C LYS A 134 4.18 12.63 2.78
N ARG A 135 3.20 11.87 2.30
CA ARG A 135 1.85 11.83 2.90
C ARG A 135 1.88 11.21 4.29
N TYR A 136 2.60 10.11 4.49
CA TYR A 136 2.69 9.42 5.78
C TYR A 136 3.45 10.25 6.82
N LEU A 137 4.51 10.94 6.42
CA LEU A 137 5.22 11.90 7.28
C LEU A 137 4.35 13.09 7.69
N LYS A 138 3.40 13.51 6.84
CA LYS A 138 2.40 14.52 7.22
C LYS A 138 1.42 13.95 8.24
N LEU A 139 0.85 12.78 7.97
CA LEU A 139 -0.03 12.06 8.90
C LEU A 139 0.62 11.85 10.28
N ARG A 140 1.91 11.53 10.33
CA ARG A 140 2.64 11.35 11.60
C ARG A 140 2.63 12.60 12.48
N LYS A 141 2.59 13.79 11.88
CA LYS A 141 2.49 15.06 12.63
C LYS A 141 1.08 15.32 13.17
N GLU A 142 0.09 14.63 12.64
CA GLU A 142 -1.34 14.76 13.00
C GLU A 142 -1.79 13.67 13.99
N CYS A 143 -0.92 12.71 14.32
CA CYS A 143 -1.15 11.65 15.31
C CYS A 143 -0.66 12.08 16.70
#